data_AF-A0A101E6T7-F1
#
_entry.id   AF-A0A101E6T7-F1
#
_cell.length_a   1.000
_cell.length_b   1.000
_cell.length_c   1.000
_cell.angle_alpha   90.00
_cell.angle_beta   90.00
_cell.angle_gamma   90.00
#
_symmetry.space_group_name_H-M   'P 1'
#
loop_
_entity.id
_entity.type
_entity.pdbx_description
1 polymer ?
#
loop_
_entity_poly.entity_id
_entity_poly.type
_entity_poly.pdbx_seq_one_letter_code
_entity_poly.pdbx_strand_id
1 'polypeptide(L)'
;MKKILIAIAVLLIIVAIFYLHRSGKKIPDSANLVYKGGDSMAVVKVLNVVGDSTVSWEDAIHKAVEEAAKSVPNISGIEVVNQTANVKNGKIVEYKANIQIAYRADGQLD
;
A
#
# COMPACT_ATOMS: atom_id res chain seq x y z
N MET A 1 -33.73 -25.14 -22.42
CA MET A 1 -33.50 -23.75 -22.89
C MET A 1 -33.61 -22.70 -21.77
N LYS A 2 -34.74 -22.55 -21.05
CA LYS A 2 -34.90 -21.53 -19.98
C LYS A 2 -33.85 -21.58 -18.86
N LYS A 3 -33.42 -22.76 -18.40
CA LYS A 3 -32.37 -22.92 -17.37
C LYS A 3 -30.99 -22.37 -17.80
N ILE A 4 -30.63 -22.54 -19.08
CA ILE A 4 -29.37 -22.04 -19.64
C ILE A 4 -29.40 -20.51 -19.71
N LEU A 5 -30.53 -19.93 -20.11
CA LEU A 5 -30.70 -18.48 -20.17
C LEU A 5 -30.61 -17.82 -18.79
N ILE A 6 -31.18 -18.47 -17.75
CA ILE A 6 -31.06 -18.00 -16.36
C ILE A 6 -29.60 -18.05 -15.89
N ALA A 7 -28.86 -19.13 -16.18
CA ALA A 7 -27.45 -19.24 -15.79
C ALA A 7 -26.58 -18.14 -16.42
N ILE A 8 -26.80 -17.81 -17.70
CA ILE A 8 -26.09 -16.73 -18.38
C ILE A 8 -26.44 -15.37 -17.76
N ALA A 9 -27.71 -15.10 -17.48
CA ALA A 9 -28.12 -13.85 -16.85
C ALA A 9 -27.50 -13.66 -15.45
N VAL A 10 -27.46 -14.73 -14.65
CA VAL A 10 -26.80 -14.71 -13.32
C VAL A 10 -25.30 -14.45 -13.46
N LEU A 11 -24.63 -15.11 -14.42
CA LEU A 11 -23.20 -14.88 -14.66
C LEU A 11 -22.92 -13.43 -15.08
N LEU A 12 -23.73 -12.86 -15.97
CA LEU A 12 -23.58 -11.47 -16.40
C LEU A 12 -23.79 -10.47 -15.26
N ILE A 13 -24.74 -10.74 -14.36
CA ILE A 13 -24.96 -9.91 -13.15
C ILE A 13 -23.75 -9.99 -12.21
N ILE A 14 -23.20 -11.19 -11.98
CA ILE A 14 -22.00 -11.36 -11.15
C ILE A 14 -20.81 -10.62 -11.75
N VAL A 15 -20.61 -10.73 -13.07
CA VAL A 15 -19.55 -10.01 -13.78
C VAL A 15 -19.78 -8.50 -13.67
N ALA A 16 -21.00 -8.00 -13.88
CA ALA A 16 -21.31 -6.58 -13.76
C ALA A 16 -21.05 -6.06 -12.34
N ILE A 17 -21.46 -6.79 -11.29
CA ILE A 17 -21.19 -6.44 -9.89
C ILE A 17 -19.68 -6.41 -9.62
N PHE A 18 -18.94 -7.40 -10.14
CA PHE A 18 -17.48 -7.43 -10.03
C PHE A 18 -16.82 -6.19 -10.67
N TYR A 19 -17.27 -5.77 -11.85
CA TYR A 19 -16.78 -4.55 -12.49
C TYR A 19 -17.18 -3.28 -11.73
N LEU A 20 -18.40 -3.19 -11.22
CA LEU A 20 -18.89 -2.04 -10.46
C LEU A 20 -18.13 -1.87 -9.13
N HIS A 21 -17.80 -2.95 -8.44
CA HIS A 21 -17.04 -2.88 -7.19
C HIS A 21 -15.56 -2.52 -7.40
N ARG A 22 -15.00 -2.80 -8.58
CA ARG A 22 -13.58 -2.56 -8.88
C ARG A 22 -13.25 -1.10 -9.26
N SER A 23 -14.26 -0.23 -9.39
CA SER A 23 -14.14 1.11 -9.99
C SER A 23 -13.67 2.25 -9.05
N GLY A 24 -13.22 1.96 -7.82
CA GLY A 24 -12.62 2.98 -6.97
C GLY A 24 -11.10 2.95 -7.06
N LYS A 25 -10.45 3.95 -7.68
CA LYS A 25 -9.04 4.24 -7.35
C LYS A 25 -9.01 4.69 -5.89
N LYS A 26 -8.78 3.74 -4.98
CA LYS A 26 -8.60 4.04 -3.57
C LYS A 26 -7.32 4.86 -3.44
N ILE A 27 -7.43 5.98 -2.73
CA ILE A 27 -6.26 6.70 -2.23
C ILE A 27 -5.46 5.71 -1.37
N PRO A 28 -4.12 5.65 -1.47
CA PRO A 28 -3.30 4.86 -0.56
C PRO A 28 -3.67 5.12 0.90
N ASP A 29 -3.82 4.09 1.73
CA ASP A 29 -4.22 4.28 3.13
C ASP A 29 -3.12 5.06 3.88
N SER A 30 -1.86 4.88 3.48
CA SER A 30 -0.73 5.72 3.89
C SER A 30 -0.99 7.23 3.73
N ALA A 31 -1.65 7.67 2.65
CA ALA A 31 -1.91 9.09 2.44
C ALA A 31 -2.94 9.65 3.42
N ASN A 32 -3.91 8.85 3.88
CA ASN A 32 -4.90 9.26 4.87
C ASN A 32 -4.28 9.51 6.26
N LEU A 33 -3.10 8.96 6.54
CA LEU A 33 -2.36 9.24 7.78
C LEU A 33 -1.79 10.67 7.81
N VAL A 34 -1.60 11.26 6.63
CA VAL A 34 -0.94 12.57 6.46
C VAL A 34 -1.96 13.64 6.07
N TYR A 35 -2.92 13.30 5.22
CA TYR A 35 -3.96 14.20 4.77
C TYR A 35 -5.01 14.41 5.87
N LYS A 36 -4.93 15.53 6.59
CA LYS A 36 -5.90 15.87 7.65
C LYS A 36 -7.15 16.61 7.17
N GLY A 37 -7.17 17.10 5.92
CA GLY A 37 -8.26 17.90 5.35
C GLY A 37 -8.44 19.25 6.05
N GLY A 38 -8.11 20.36 5.39
CA GLY A 38 -8.24 21.72 5.93
C GLY A 38 -8.18 22.78 4.82
N ASP A 39 -8.40 24.06 5.18
CA ASP A 39 -8.66 25.20 4.27
C ASP A 39 -7.58 25.51 3.21
N SER A 40 -6.39 24.91 3.30
CA SER A 40 -5.34 24.99 2.28
C SER A 40 -5.12 23.63 1.61
N MET A 41 -5.03 23.61 0.27
CA MET A 41 -4.73 22.41 -0.52
C MET A 41 -3.42 21.73 -0.07
N ALA A 42 -3.52 20.71 0.78
CA ALA A 42 -2.39 19.89 1.20
C ALA A 42 -2.11 18.80 0.15
N VAL A 43 -0.94 18.87 -0.48
CA VAL A 43 -0.50 17.84 -1.43
C VAL A 43 0.32 16.79 -0.67
N VAL A 44 -0.22 15.58 -0.58
CA VAL A 44 0.49 14.42 -0.02
C VAL A 44 1.13 13.63 -1.16
N LYS A 45 2.41 13.32 -1.01
CA LYS A 45 3.14 12.42 -1.89
C LYS A 45 3.25 11.06 -1.21
N VAL A 46 3.12 10.00 -2.02
CA VAL A 46 3.30 8.61 -1.58
C VAL A 46 4.44 7.99 -2.38
N LEU A 47 5.42 7.41 -1.67
CA LEU A 47 6.56 6.69 -2.23
C LEU A 47 6.45 5.20 -1.88
N ASN A 48 6.65 4.31 -2.85
CA ASN A 48 6.79 2.87 -2.58
C ASN A 48 8.27 2.54 -2.37
N VAL A 49 8.58 1.85 -1.27
CA VAL A 49 9.95 1.46 -0.88
C VAL A 49 9.94 0.00 -0.45
N VAL A 50 11.01 -0.73 -0.75
CA VAL A 50 11.24 -2.08 -0.24
C VAL A 50 12.45 -2.06 0.67
N GLY A 51 12.27 -2.42 1.93
CA GLY A 51 13.36 -2.71 2.86
C GLY A 51 13.60 -4.20 2.96
N ASP A 52 14.81 -4.57 3.37
CA ASP A 52 15.19 -5.94 3.69
C ASP A 52 15.89 -6.04 5.05
N SER A 53 15.83 -7.23 5.62
CA SER A 53 16.53 -7.58 6.85
C SER A 53 16.74 -9.08 6.95
N THR A 54 17.82 -9.51 7.60
CA THR A 54 18.03 -10.91 7.99
C THR A 54 17.40 -11.24 9.36
N VAL A 55 16.75 -10.28 10.02
CA VAL A 55 16.25 -10.39 11.41
C VAL A 55 14.74 -10.62 11.43
N SER A 56 13.96 -9.68 10.90
CA SER A 56 12.50 -9.78 10.83
C SER A 56 11.90 -8.79 9.82
N TRP A 57 10.59 -8.89 9.56
CA TRP A 57 9.90 -7.88 8.73
C TRP A 57 9.82 -6.53 9.41
N GLU A 58 9.68 -6.46 10.74
CA GLU A 58 9.68 -5.21 11.51
C GLU A 58 11.02 -4.47 11.33
N ASP A 59 12.14 -5.18 11.45
CA ASP A 59 13.46 -4.58 11.21
C ASP A 59 13.62 -4.11 9.76
N ALA A 60 13.09 -4.85 8.79
CA ALA A 60 13.07 -4.42 7.38
C ALA A 60 12.25 -3.14 7.17
N ILE A 61 11.13 -2.97 7.87
CA ILE A 61 10.30 -1.74 7.85
C ILE A 61 11.08 -0.57 8.44
N HIS A 62 11.69 -0.75 9.61
CA HIS A 62 12.49 0.30 10.26
C HIS A 62 13.62 0.77 9.34
N LYS A 63 14.39 -0.16 8.77
CA LYS A 63 15.46 0.15 7.81
C LYS A 63 14.97 0.89 6.57
N ALA A 64 13.83 0.48 6.01
CA ALA A 64 13.24 1.18 4.85
C ALA A 64 12.89 2.63 5.19
N VAL A 65 12.29 2.87 6.35
CA VAL A 65 11.93 4.22 6.81
C VAL A 65 13.16 5.07 7.09
N GLU A 66 14.15 4.52 7.79
CA GLU A 66 15.41 5.20 8.10
C GLU A 66 16.17 5.60 6.83
N GLU A 67 16.25 4.71 5.85
CA GLU A 67 16.91 5.01 4.57
C GLU A 67 16.14 6.07 3.78
N ALA A 68 14.81 5.95 3.69
CA ALA A 68 13.98 6.92 3.00
C ALA A 68 14.07 8.32 3.64
N ALA A 69 14.10 8.39 4.98
CA ALA A 69 14.18 9.63 5.75
C ALA A 69 15.43 10.48 5.44
N LYS A 70 16.49 9.89 4.87
CA LYS A 70 17.68 10.63 4.42
C LYS A 70 17.40 11.60 3.27
N SER A 71 16.35 11.36 2.48
CA SER A 71 16.00 12.15 1.29
C SER A 71 14.55 12.63 1.26
N VAL A 72 13.68 12.01 2.06
CA VAL A 72 12.26 12.35 2.18
C VAL A 72 12.04 13.01 3.54
N PRO A 73 11.88 14.34 3.60
CA PRO A 73 11.62 15.02 4.86
C PRO A 73 10.19 14.74 5.34
N ASN A 74 9.98 14.77 6.66
CA ASN A 74 8.66 14.82 7.28
C ASN A 74 7.74 13.66 6.88
N ILE A 75 8.30 12.45 6.87
CA ILE A 75 7.53 11.20 6.85
C ILE A 75 6.64 11.17 8.10
N SER A 76 5.33 11.10 7.91
CA SER A 76 4.35 11.13 9.02
C SER A 76 3.49 9.88 9.08
N GLY A 77 3.58 9.00 8.08
CA GLY A 77 2.90 7.71 8.09
C GLY A 77 3.47 6.74 7.07
N ILE A 78 3.35 5.45 7.39
CA ILE A 78 3.63 4.37 6.46
C ILE A 78 2.48 3.37 6.44
N GLU A 79 2.33 2.67 5.33
CA GLU A 79 1.45 1.51 5.17
C GLU A 79 2.29 0.33 4.70
N VAL A 80 2.15 -0.82 5.37
CA VAL A 80 2.78 -2.06 4.91
C VAL A 80 1.90 -2.68 3.83
N VAL A 81 2.36 -2.66 2.59
CA VAL A 81 1.62 -3.16 1.43
C VAL A 81 1.73 -4.68 1.34
N ASN A 82 2.94 -5.21 1.52
CA ASN A 82 3.18 -6.64 1.57
C ASN A 82 4.49 -6.99 2.29
N GLN A 83 4.59 -8.27 2.64
CA GLN A 83 5.76 -8.88 3.26
C GLN A 83 6.10 -10.15 2.50
N THR A 84 7.36 -10.27 2.10
CA THR A 84 7.90 -11.45 1.40
C THR A 84 9.20 -11.90 2.06
N ALA A 85 9.68 -13.09 1.72
CA ALA A 85 10.91 -13.62 2.29
C ALA A 85 11.62 -14.56 1.31
N ASN A 86 12.95 -14.54 1.33
CA ASN A 86 13.77 -15.54 0.67
C ASN A 86 13.96 -16.75 1.59
N VAL A 87 13.82 -17.96 1.04
CA VAL A 87 13.94 -19.23 1.77
C VAL A 87 15.10 -20.04 1.20
N LYS A 88 15.97 -20.55 2.07
CA LYS A 88 17.04 -21.48 1.73
C LYS A 88 16.99 -22.67 2.66
N ASN A 89 17.01 -23.88 2.10
CA ASN A 89 16.98 -25.14 2.86
C ASN A 89 15.83 -25.21 3.88
N GLY A 90 14.64 -24.74 3.47
CA GLY A 90 13.45 -24.74 4.32
C GLY A 90 13.47 -23.69 5.45
N LYS A 91 14.44 -22.77 5.47
CA LYS A 91 14.54 -21.68 6.46
C LYS A 91 14.49 -20.33 5.77
N ILE A 92 13.80 -19.37 6.38
CA ILE A 92 13.85 -17.97 5.93
C ILE A 92 15.27 -17.45 6.18
N VAL A 93 15.85 -16.77 5.19
CA VAL A 93 17.19 -16.17 5.26
C VAL A 93 17.17 -14.65 5.11
N GLU A 94 16.09 -14.09 4.57
CA GLU A 94 15.94 -12.65 4.37
C GLU A 94 14.45 -12.31 4.32
N TYR A 95 14.07 -11.29 5.05
CA TYR A 95 12.75 -10.71 5.14
C TYR A 95 12.74 -9.44 4.29
N LYS A 96 11.69 -9.24 3.49
CA LYS A 96 11.50 -8.03 2.69
C LYS A 96 10.14 -7.42 2.97
N ALA A 97 10.10 -6.13 3.24
CA ALA A 97 8.87 -5.39 3.50
C ALA A 97 8.68 -4.32 2.42
N ASN A 98 7.57 -4.40 1.69
CA ASN A 98 7.15 -3.36 0.77
C ASN A 98 6.23 -2.39 1.51
N ILE A 99 6.65 -1.13 1.62
CA ILE A 99 5.92 -0.09 2.34
C ILE A 99 5.62 1.10 1.44
N GLN A 100 4.49 1.73 1.70
CA GLN A 100 4.15 3.04 1.18
C GLN A 100 4.41 4.09 2.24
N ILE A 101 5.25 5.06 1.91
CA ILE A 101 5.62 6.18 2.76
C ILE A 101 4.86 7.40 2.28
N ALA A 102 4.12 8.04 3.19
CA ALA A 102 3.41 9.27 2.91
C ALA A 102 4.08 10.46 3.60
N TYR A 103 4.19 11.57 2.88
CA TYR A 103 4.79 12.81 3.36
C TYR A 103 4.18 14.01 2.63
N ARG A 104 4.25 15.19 3.26
CA ARG A 104 3.75 16.43 2.64
C ARG A 104 4.72 16.96 1.59
N ALA A 105 4.20 17.39 0.45
CA ALA A 105 5.01 17.93 -0.64
C ALA A 105 5.69 19.26 -0.31
N ASP A 106 5.11 20.04 0.60
CA ASP A 106 5.60 21.35 1.05
C ASP A 106 6.66 21.27 2.15
N GLY A 107 6.92 20.06 2.68
CA GLY A 107 7.89 19.87 3.75
C GLY A 107 7.51 20.56 5.06
N GLN A 108 6.24 20.84 5.33
CA GLN A 108 5.78 21.32 6.63
C GLN A 108 5.32 20.15 7.51
N LEU A 109 5.54 20.27 8.83
CA LEU A 109 4.88 19.47 9.85
C LEU A 109 3.87 20.41 10.53
N ASP A 110 2.61 19.98 10.64
CA ASP A 110 1.60 20.75 11.39
C ASP A 110 1.92 20.73 12.90
#